data_AF-A0A535J7I8-F1
#
_entry.id   AF-A0A535J7I8-F1
#
_cell.length_a   1.000
_cell.length_b   1.000
_cell.length_c   1.000
_cell.angle_alpha   90.00
_cell.angle_beta   90.00
_cell.angle_gamma   90.00
#
_symmetry.space_group_name_H-M   'P 1'
#
loop_
_entity.id
_entity.type
_entity.pdbx_description
1 polymer ?
#
loop_
_entity_poly.entity_id
_entity_poly.type
_entity_poly.pdbx_seq_one_letter_code
_entity_poly.pdbx_strand_id
1 'polypeptide(L)' 'SHEGRARDVVVERSSGYRRLDEAAVEDAKRMCFRPAVRNGVPVEVWTNLDYKWVLQ' A
#
# COMPACT_ATOMS: atom_id res chain seq x y z
N SER A 1 -4.98 6.87 6.55
CA SER A 1 -5.99 7.47 7.45
C SER A 1 -5.41 7.63 8.84
N HIS A 2 -6.02 8.46 9.68
CA HIS A 2 -5.69 8.58 11.11
C HIS A 2 -5.83 7.26 11.89
N GLU A 3 -6.49 6.26 11.30
CA GLU A 3 -6.69 4.92 11.85
C GLU A 3 -5.62 3.90 11.38
N GLY A 4 -4.60 4.36 10.65
CA GLY A 4 -3.53 3.47 10.17
C GLY A 4 -3.92 2.57 8.99
N ARG A 5 -5.02 2.85 8.28
CA ARG A 5 -5.36 2.16 7.03
C ARG A 5 -4.93 2.99 5.81
N ALA A 6 -4.62 2.31 4.71
CA ALA A 6 -4.44 2.99 3.43
C ALA A 6 -5.72 3.75 3.06
N ARG A 7 -5.58 5.02 2.69
CA ARG A 7 -6.70 5.85 2.23
C ARG A 7 -6.97 5.58 0.76
N ASP A 8 -5.92 5.72 -0.04
CA ASP A 8 -5.91 5.48 -1.47
C ASP A 8 -4.80 4.48 -1.81
N VAL A 9 -5.05 3.62 -2.80
CA VAL A 9 -4.09 2.63 -3.30
C VAL A 9 -4.05 2.73 -4.82
N VAL A 10 -2.85 2.93 -5.36
CA VAL A 10 -2.61 3.07 -6.79
C VAL A 10 -1.46 2.15 -7.20
N VAL A 11 -1.58 1.53 -8.37
CA VAL A 11 -0.48 0.75 -8.96
C VAL A 11 0.46 1.72 -9.68
N GLU A 12 1.63 1.97 -9.10
CA GLU A 12 2.68 2.79 -9.73
C GLU A 12 3.37 2.05 -10.89
N ARG A 13 3.62 0.75 -10.72
CA ARG A 13 4.24 -0.13 -11.72
C ARG A 13 3.50 -1.46 -11.79
N SER A 14 2.96 -1.78 -12.96
CA SER A 14 2.27 -3.07 -13.20
C SER A 14 3.27 -4.23 -13.23
N SER A 15 2.83 -5.39 -12.75
CA SER A 15 3.53 -6.67 -12.90
C SER A 15 3.49 -7.22 -14.33
N GLY A 16 2.69 -6.63 -15.22
CA GLY A 16 2.34 -7.19 -16.53
C GLY A 16 1.18 -8.19 -16.49
N TYR A 17 0.67 -8.54 -15.31
CA TYR A 17 -0.43 -9.48 -15.13
C TYR A 17 -1.53 -8.88 -14.25
N ARG A 18 -2.71 -8.63 -14.81
CA ARG A 18 -3.85 -8.00 -14.12
C ARG A 18 -4.17 -8.64 -12.76
N ARG A 19 -4.19 -9.98 -12.70
CA ARG A 19 -4.53 -10.71 -11.46
C ARG A 19 -3.52 -10.48 -10.33
N LEU A 20 -2.26 -10.30 -10.67
CA LEU A 20 -1.21 -10.04 -9.68
C LEU A 20 -1.29 -8.59 -9.19
N ASP A 21 -1.59 -7.64 -10.08
CA ASP A 21 -1.82 -6.24 -9.70
C ASP A 21 -3.04 -6.09 -8.79
N GLU A 22 -4.15 -6.78 -9.10
CA GLU A 22 -5.35 -6.81 -8.26
C GLU A 22 -5.06 -7.39 -6.87
N ALA A 23 -4.29 -8.49 -6.81
CA ALA A 23 -3.89 -9.09 -5.54
C ALA A 23 -3.05 -8.14 -4.68
N ALA A 24 -2.10 -7.42 -5.30
CA ALA A 24 -1.28 -6.42 -4.61
C ALA A 24 -2.13 -5.25 -4.06
N VAL A 25 -3.11 -4.77 -4.84
CA VAL A 25 -4.02 -3.70 -4.40
C VAL A 25 -4.87 -4.15 -3.22
N GLU A 26 -5.44 -5.34 -3.30
CA GLU A 26 -6.29 -5.89 -2.24
C GLU A 26 -5.51 -6.14 -0.95
N ASP A 27 -4.26 -6.57 -1.05
CA ASP A 27 -3.39 -6.72 0.13
C ASP A 27 -3.02 -5.37 0.76
N ALA A 28 -2.63 -4.40 -0.07
CA ALA A 28 -2.32 -3.04 0.39
C ALA A 28 -3.49 -2.36 1.12
N LYS A 29 -4.75 -2.61 0.69
CA LYS A 29 -5.95 -2.10 1.37
C LYS A 29 -6.17 -2.69 2.76
N ARG A 30 -5.75 -3.95 2.98
CA ARG A 30 -5.88 -4.64 4.26
C ARG A 30 -4.75 -4.31 5.24
N MET A 31 -3.61 -3.87 4.72
CA MET A 31 -2.45 -3.62 5.56
C MET A 31 -2.66 -2.41 6.49
N CYS A 32 -2.38 -2.62 7.78
CA CYS A 32 -2.38 -1.56 8.77
C CYS A 32 -0.97 -0.98 8.90
N PHE A 33 -0.83 0.31 8.66
CA PHE A 33 0.40 1.07 8.80
C PHE A 33 0.36 1.92 10.06
N ARG A 34 1.52 2.10 10.70
CA ARG A 34 1.66 3.20 11.65
C ARG A 34 1.68 4.51 10.85
N PRO A 35 0.76 5.46 11.10
CA PRO A 35 0.76 6.71 10.37
C PRO A 35 2.07 7.46 10.64
N ALA A 36 2.57 8.18 9.64
CA ALA A 36 3.69 9.07 9.84
C ALA A 36 3.28 10.17 10.84
N VAL A 37 4.19 10.53 11.75
CA VAL A 37 3.93 11.55 12.77
C VAL A 37 4.87 12.73 12.52
N ARG A 38 4.30 13.94 12.43
CA ARG A 38 5.06 15.19 12.33
C ARG A 38 4.63 16.11 13.47
N ASN A 39 5.59 16.50 14.31
CA ASN A 39 5.35 17.33 15.51
C ASN A 39 4.26 16.75 16.45
N GLY A 40 4.24 15.43 16.63
CA GLY A 40 3.25 14.75 17.47
C GLY A 40 1.87 14.55 16.82
N VAL A 41 1.66 15.03 15.59
CA VAL A 41 0.39 14.89 14.86
C VAL A 41 0.52 13.84 13.74
N PRO A 42 -0.38 12.86 13.66
CA PRO A 42 -0.46 11.94 12.52
C PRO A 42 -0.74 12.69 11.22
N VAL A 43 0.07 12.45 10.20
CA VAL A 43 -0.05 13.05 8.87
C VAL A 43 -0.23 11.96 7.80
N GLU A 44 -1.02 12.30 6.78
CA GLU A 44 -1.16 11.44 5.60
C GLU A 44 0.08 11.58 4.72
N VAL A 45 0.63 10.44 4.30
CA VAL A 45 1.78 10.35 3.40
C VAL A 45 1.55 9.22 2.40
N TRP A 46 2.16 9.35 1.23
CA TRP A 46 2.31 8.23 0.31
C TRP A 46 3.42 7.30 0.79
N THR A 47 3.23 6.00 0.60
CA THR A 47 4.22 4.96 0.92
C THR A 47 4.24 3.95 -0.21
N ASN A 48 5.43 3.60 -0.66
CA ASN A 48 5.61 2.64 -1.74
C ASN A 48 5.73 1.22 -1.16
N LEU A 49 5.05 0.26 -1.79
CA LEU A 49 5.15 -1.16 -1.49
C LEU A 49 5.66 -1.89 -2.72
N ASP A 50 6.70 -2.69 -2.55
CA ASP A 50 7.26 -3.50 -3.62
C ASP A 50 6.80 -4.96 -3.49
N TYR A 51 6.08 -5.45 -4.50
CA TYR A 51 5.66 -6.84 -4.59
C TYR A 51 6.58 -7.62 -5.53
N LYS A 52 7.08 -8.79 -5.08
CA LYS A 52 7.86 -9.71 -5.91
C LYS A 52 7.13 -11.04 -6.04
N TRP A 53 6.82 -11.40 -7.29
CA TRP A 53 6.18 -12.67 -7.63
C TRP A 53 7.24 -13.68 -8.04
N VAL A 54 7.17 -14.89 -7.47
CA VAL A 54 8.05 -16.02 -7.82
C VAL A 54 7.20 -17.25 -8.11
N LEU A 55 7.50 -17.96 -9.19
CA LEU A 55 6.97 -19.30 -9.41
C LEU A 55 7.74 -20.27 -8.51
N GLN A 56 7.02 -21.16 -7.84
CA GLN A 56 7.59 -22.23 -7.01
C GLN A 56 7.79 -23.49 -7.83
#